data_AF-A0A1H9DAZ2-F1
#
_entry.id   AF-A0A1H9DAZ2-F1
#
_cell.length_a   1.000
_cell.length_b   1.000
_cell.length_c   1.000
_cell.angle_alpha   90.00
_cell.angle_beta   90.00
_cell.angle_gamma   90.00
#
_symmetry.space_group_name_H-M   'P 1'
#
loop_
_entity.id
_entity.type
_entity.pdbx_description
1 polymer ?
#
loop_
_entity_poly.entity_id
_entity_poly.type
_entity_poly.pdbx_seq_one_letter_code
_entity_poly.pdbx_strand_id
1 'polypeptide(L)'
;MAWLYRVSTKQFFLNGYYRFSARYSGRPGYQDNSDNQCVKAKGPIPKGTYTIGKPFHHPKTGRLTLRLTPSPSNQMCGRSGFMIHGDSQKHPGEASEGCIILDFAFRKLLTDSNDNLLEVE
;
A
#
# COMPACT_ATOMS: atom_id res chain seq x y z
N MET A 1 -4.30 4.25 16.82
CA MET A 1 -3.78 5.43 16.09
C MET A 1 -3.77 5.10 14.60
N ALA A 2 -3.57 6.08 13.72
CA ALA A 2 -3.63 5.89 12.27
C ALA A 2 -2.27 6.12 11.62
N TRP A 3 -1.86 5.21 10.76
CA TRP A 3 -0.82 5.45 9.78
C TRP A 3 -1.36 6.35 8.67
N LEU A 4 -0.55 7.27 8.18
CA LEU A 4 -0.83 8.04 6.98
C LEU A 4 0.17 7.65 5.90
N TYR A 5 -0.33 7.27 4.72
CA TYR A 5 0.47 7.04 3.52
C TYR A 5 0.12 8.09 2.45
N ARG A 6 1.13 8.85 2.03
CA ARG A 6 1.01 9.78 0.90
C ARG A 6 1.53 9.11 -0.35
N VAL A 7 0.67 8.91 -1.33
CA VAL A 7 0.99 8.23 -2.59
C VAL A 7 2.06 9.00 -3.36
N SER A 8 1.91 10.32 -3.48
CA SER A 8 2.81 11.18 -4.28
C SER A 8 4.25 11.24 -3.79
N THR A 9 4.44 11.29 -2.47
CA THR A 9 5.78 11.33 -1.87
C THR A 9 6.28 9.95 -1.46
N LYS A 10 5.41 8.92 -1.51
CA LYS A 10 5.60 7.57 -0.99
C LYS A 10 5.80 7.49 0.52
N GLN A 11 5.53 8.54 1.27
CA GLN A 11 5.91 8.63 2.67
C GLN A 11 4.85 8.03 3.59
N PHE A 12 5.32 7.32 4.62
CA PHE A 12 4.52 6.88 5.75
C PHE A 12 4.80 7.75 6.97
N PHE A 13 3.72 8.18 7.62
CA PHE A 13 3.74 8.93 8.86
C PHE A 13 2.99 8.17 9.94
N LEU A 14 3.45 8.36 11.18
CA LEU A 14 2.73 7.94 12.38
C LEU A 14 2.71 9.11 13.34
N ASN A 15 1.52 9.50 13.81
CA ASN A 15 1.32 10.64 14.70
C ASN A 15 1.90 11.96 14.13
N GLY A 16 1.80 12.15 12.81
CA GLY A 16 2.33 13.33 12.10
C GLY A 16 3.83 13.31 11.83
N TYR A 17 4.58 12.33 12.34
CA TYR A 17 6.02 12.23 12.12
C TYR A 17 6.34 11.26 10.99
N TYR A 18 7.24 11.68 10.09
CA TYR A 18 7.78 10.80 9.05
C TYR A 18 8.47 9.58 9.69
N ARG A 19 8.19 8.39 9.16
CA ARG A 19 8.79 7.13 9.64
C ARG A 19 9.67 6.49 8.57
N PHE A 20 9.14 6.34 7.37
CA PHE A 20 9.83 5.70 6.25
C PHE A 20 9.09 5.99 4.94
N SER A 21 9.65 5.53 3.82
CA SER A 21 9.02 5.62 2.50
C SER A 21 8.77 4.23 1.92
N ALA A 22 7.66 4.09 1.21
CA ALA A 22 7.42 2.97 0.30
C ALA A 22 8.35 3.06 -0.92
N ARG A 23 8.46 1.94 -1.64
CA ARG A 23 9.15 1.93 -2.93
C ARG A 23 8.29 2.60 -3.99
N TYR A 24 7.04 2.14 -4.13
CA TYR A 24 6.05 2.67 -5.09
C TYR A 24 4.65 2.08 -4.85
N SER A 25 3.64 2.65 -5.49
CA SER A 25 2.32 2.05 -5.72
C SER A 25 1.88 2.26 -7.18
N GLY A 26 1.40 1.21 -7.84
CA GLY A 26 1.00 1.23 -9.26
C GLY A 26 2.05 0.67 -10.22
N ARG A 27 1.65 0.54 -11.49
CA ARG A 27 2.48 0.07 -12.61
C ARG A 27 3.38 1.20 -13.14
N PRO A 28 4.53 0.87 -13.77
CA PRO A 28 5.36 1.87 -14.45
C PRO A 28 4.53 2.78 -15.37
N GLY A 29 4.79 4.09 -15.31
CA GLY A 29 4.03 5.12 -16.02
C GLY A 29 2.77 5.63 -15.30
N TYR A 30 2.31 4.95 -14.25
CA TYR A 30 1.17 5.37 -13.42
C TYR A 30 1.52 5.49 -11.93
N GLN A 31 2.73 5.08 -11.56
CA GLN A 31 3.22 5.03 -10.19
C GLN A 31 3.08 6.35 -9.46
N ASP A 32 2.71 6.25 -8.18
CA ASP A 32 2.82 7.33 -7.21
C ASP A 32 2.08 8.62 -7.64
N ASN A 33 1.12 8.53 -8.56
CA ASN A 33 0.24 9.64 -8.92
C ASN A 33 -1.19 9.28 -8.56
N SER A 34 -1.71 9.90 -7.50
CA SER A 34 -3.02 9.58 -6.97
C SER A 34 -4.17 9.98 -7.90
N ASP A 35 -3.95 10.84 -8.90
CA ASP A 35 -4.93 11.11 -9.95
C ASP A 35 -5.17 9.87 -10.84
N ASN A 36 -4.19 8.97 -10.92
CA ASN A 36 -4.31 7.72 -11.65
C ASN A 36 -5.05 6.62 -10.85
N GLN A 37 -5.56 6.89 -9.64
CA GLN A 37 -6.17 5.88 -8.77
C GLN A 37 -7.35 5.10 -9.38
N CYS A 38 -8.00 5.63 -10.42
CA CYS A 38 -9.12 4.94 -11.09
C CYS A 38 -8.70 4.23 -12.37
N VAL A 39 -7.41 4.27 -12.75
CA VAL A 39 -6.87 3.49 -13.87
C VAL A 39 -6.77 2.03 -13.45
N LYS A 40 -7.73 1.21 -13.91
CA LYS A 40 -7.84 -0.21 -13.56
C LYS A 40 -6.54 -0.97 -13.86
N ALA A 41 -6.12 -1.81 -12.92
CA ALA A 41 -4.92 -2.64 -12.96
C ALA A 41 -3.58 -1.91 -13.18
N LYS A 42 -3.54 -0.58 -13.12
CA LYS A 42 -2.32 0.22 -13.36
C LYS A 42 -2.08 1.30 -12.32
N GLY A 43 -3.13 2.02 -11.93
CA GLY A 43 -3.03 3.12 -10.98
C GLY A 43 -2.59 2.70 -9.58
N PRO A 44 -2.11 3.64 -8.75
CA PRO A 44 -1.83 3.38 -7.35
C PRO A 44 -3.11 3.02 -6.57
N ILE A 45 -2.94 2.68 -5.30
CA ILE A 45 -4.07 2.47 -4.38
C ILE A 45 -5.00 3.71 -4.36
N PRO A 46 -6.33 3.52 -4.36
CA PRO A 46 -7.25 4.63 -4.17
C PRO A 46 -7.11 5.31 -2.81
N LYS A 47 -7.31 6.62 -2.77
CA LYS A 47 -7.37 7.40 -1.54
C LYS A 47 -8.50 6.93 -0.63
N GLY A 48 -8.34 7.23 0.66
CA GLY A 48 -9.31 6.93 1.70
C GLY A 48 -8.74 6.05 2.79
N THR A 49 -9.62 5.42 3.56
CA THR A 49 -9.25 4.72 4.78
C THR A 49 -9.26 3.21 4.58
N TYR A 50 -8.27 2.53 5.14
CA TYR A 50 -8.10 1.09 5.04
C TYR A 50 -7.78 0.49 6.40
N THR A 51 -8.27 -0.72 6.61
CA THR A 51 -7.82 -1.58 7.71
C THR A 51 -6.70 -2.49 7.23
N ILE A 52 -5.55 -2.41 7.90
CA ILE A 52 -4.40 -3.30 7.72
C ILE A 52 -4.70 -4.62 8.44
N GLY A 53 -4.76 -5.71 7.67
CA GLY A 53 -4.92 -7.05 8.19
C GLY A 53 -3.63 -7.62 8.79
N LYS A 54 -3.77 -8.72 9.54
CA LYS A 54 -2.63 -9.47 10.10
C LYS A 54 -1.67 -9.93 9.00
N PRO A 55 -0.36 -10.03 9.31
CA PRO A 55 0.62 -10.55 8.36
C PRO A 55 0.34 -12.00 7.99
N PHE A 56 0.51 -12.33 6.72
CA PHE A 56 0.41 -13.69 6.24
C PHE A 56 1.40 -13.96 5.10
N HIS A 57 1.54 -15.23 4.75
CA HIS A 57 2.28 -15.65 3.56
C HIS A 57 1.34 -15.72 2.36
N HIS A 58 1.65 -14.99 1.29
CA HIS A 58 0.88 -15.04 0.04
C HIS A 58 1.71 -15.74 -1.04
N PRO A 59 1.15 -16.70 -1.81
CA PRO A 59 1.90 -17.45 -2.81
C PRO A 59 2.62 -16.59 -3.86
N LYS A 60 2.04 -15.44 -4.24
CA LYS A 60 2.60 -14.54 -5.26
C LYS A 60 3.53 -13.45 -4.70
N THR A 61 3.23 -12.94 -3.51
CA THR A 61 3.87 -11.73 -2.95
C THR A 61 4.74 -12.04 -1.72
N GLY A 62 4.80 -13.31 -1.35
CA GLY A 62 5.70 -13.86 -0.34
C GLY A 62 5.29 -13.57 1.10
N ARG A 63 6.27 -13.75 1.98
CA ARG A 63 6.13 -13.57 3.43
C ARG A 63 5.78 -12.13 3.80
N LEU A 64 5.09 -11.98 4.93
CA LEU A 64 4.78 -10.70 5.56
C LEU A 64 3.99 -9.77 4.62
N THR A 65 3.03 -10.35 3.88
CA THR A 65 2.06 -9.59 3.10
C THR A 65 0.94 -9.12 4.04
N LEU A 66 0.48 -7.88 3.89
CA LEU A 66 -0.61 -7.30 4.68
C LEU A 66 -1.78 -7.00 3.75
N ARG A 67 -2.97 -7.51 4.05
CA ARG A 67 -4.18 -7.19 3.26
C ARG A 67 -4.75 -5.84 3.67
N LEU A 68 -5.21 -5.05 2.71
CA LEU A 68 -5.88 -3.78 2.96
C LEU A 68 -7.37 -3.92 2.66
N THR A 69 -8.19 -3.76 3.69
CA THR A 69 -9.65 -3.74 3.55
C THR A 69 -10.11 -2.28 3.46
N PRO A 70 -10.66 -1.81 2.34
CA PRO A 70 -11.12 -0.43 2.21
C PRO A 70 -12.35 -0.18 3.09
N SER A 71 -12.47 1.04 3.61
CA SER A 71 -13.73 1.54 4.14
C SER A 71 -14.80 1.52 3.05
N PRO A 72 -16.08 1.22 3.38
CA PRO A 72 -17.19 1.35 2.44
C PRO A 72 -17.36 2.76 1.85
N SER A 73 -16.83 3.79 2.51
CA SER A 73 -16.86 5.18 2.03
C SER A 73 -15.80 5.49 0.95
N ASN A 74 -14.83 4.61 0.71
CA ASN A 74 -13.78 4.86 -0.28
C ASN A 74 -14.34 4.74 -1.71
N GLN A 75 -13.91 5.65 -2.59
CA GLN A 75 -14.20 5.56 -4.02
C GLN A 75 -13.23 4.56 -4.68
N MET A 76 -13.60 3.28 -4.67
CA MET A 76 -12.72 2.21 -5.13
C MET A 76 -12.65 2.04 -6.66
N CYS A 77 -13.46 2.77 -7.42
CA CYS A 77 -13.46 2.71 -8.89
C CYS A 77 -13.60 1.27 -9.46
N GLY A 78 -14.35 0.42 -8.76
CA GLY A 78 -14.54 -0.99 -9.11
C GLY A 78 -13.30 -1.88 -8.92
N ARG A 79 -12.29 -1.41 -8.17
CA ARG A 79 -11.04 -2.14 -7.87
C ARG A 79 -11.07 -2.69 -6.45
N SER A 80 -10.32 -3.77 -6.21
CA SER A 80 -10.20 -4.41 -4.90
C SER A 80 -8.91 -5.23 -4.81
N GLY A 81 -8.71 -5.95 -3.70
CA GLY A 81 -7.58 -6.87 -3.55
C GLY A 81 -6.24 -6.19 -3.21
N PHE A 82 -6.29 -4.98 -2.68
CA PHE A 82 -5.10 -4.20 -2.32
C PHE A 82 -4.34 -4.81 -1.14
N MET A 83 -3.02 -4.75 -1.20
CA MET A 83 -2.11 -5.30 -0.20
C MET A 83 -0.89 -4.39 -0.02
N ILE A 84 -0.19 -4.56 1.10
CA ILE A 84 1.18 -4.09 1.31
C ILE A 84 2.09 -5.31 1.20
N HIS A 85 3.04 -5.31 0.26
CA HIS A 85 3.94 -6.44 0.05
C HIS A 85 5.31 -6.04 -0.49
N GLY A 86 6.24 -7.00 -0.58
CA GLY A 86 7.57 -6.76 -1.15
C GLY A 86 7.57 -6.70 -2.67
N ASP A 87 8.63 -6.13 -3.24
CA ASP A 87 8.79 -6.07 -4.69
C ASP A 87 9.03 -7.46 -5.31
N SER A 88 8.84 -7.56 -6.62
CA SER A 88 9.14 -8.77 -7.39
C SER A 88 10.64 -8.90 -7.58
N GLN A 89 11.20 -10.07 -7.26
CA GLN A 89 12.61 -10.37 -7.55
C GLN A 89 12.84 -10.61 -9.05
N LYS A 90 11.82 -11.09 -9.77
CA LYS A 90 11.90 -11.42 -11.20
C LYS A 90 11.70 -10.20 -12.10
N HIS A 91 10.84 -9.27 -11.67
CA HIS A 91 10.49 -8.05 -12.40
C HIS A 91 10.40 -6.85 -11.43
N PRO A 92 11.55 -6.37 -10.91
CA PRO A 92 11.57 -5.25 -9.97
C PRO A 92 10.88 -4.00 -10.54
N GLY A 93 10.14 -3.27 -9.71
CA GLY A 93 9.40 -2.08 -10.15
C GLY A 93 8.07 -2.35 -10.86
N GLU A 94 7.69 -3.61 -11.09
CA GLU A 94 6.46 -3.98 -11.82
C GLU A 94 5.47 -4.81 -11.00
N ALA A 95 5.74 -5.00 -9.71
CA ALA A 95 4.98 -5.91 -8.86
C ALA A 95 3.59 -5.38 -8.46
N SER A 96 3.32 -4.08 -8.67
CA SER A 96 2.10 -3.43 -8.22
C SER A 96 1.15 -3.12 -9.37
N GLU A 97 -0.11 -3.49 -9.17
CA GLU A 97 -1.28 -3.04 -9.94
C GLU A 97 -2.17 -2.13 -9.07
N GLY A 98 -1.57 -1.49 -8.06
CA GLY A 98 -2.21 -0.66 -7.04
C GLY A 98 -1.92 -1.08 -5.61
N CYS A 99 -1.19 -2.17 -5.37
CA CYS A 99 -0.66 -2.50 -4.04
C CYS A 99 0.43 -1.49 -3.61
N ILE A 100 0.71 -1.39 -2.32
CA ILE A 100 1.83 -0.60 -1.80
C ILE A 100 3.04 -1.52 -1.70
N ILE A 101 4.11 -1.19 -2.43
CA ILE A 101 5.34 -1.95 -2.40
C ILE A 101 6.26 -1.40 -1.31
N LEU A 102 6.57 -2.24 -0.33
CA LEU A 102 7.24 -1.84 0.89
C LEU A 102 8.30 -2.86 1.30
N ASP A 103 9.46 -2.36 1.71
CA ASP A 103 10.56 -3.21 2.17
C ASP A 103 10.18 -4.00 3.42
N PHE A 104 10.85 -5.14 3.61
CA PHE A 104 10.51 -6.09 4.68
C PHE A 104 10.57 -5.47 6.08
N ALA A 105 11.59 -4.65 6.37
CA ALA A 105 11.76 -3.99 7.66
C ALA A 105 10.57 -3.06 7.99
N PHE A 106 10.07 -2.32 7.01
CA PHE A 106 8.94 -1.40 7.21
C PHE A 106 7.59 -2.12 7.31
N ARG A 107 7.41 -3.23 6.59
CA ARG A 107 6.24 -4.11 6.79
C ARG A 107 6.21 -4.72 8.20
N LYS A 108 7.39 -5.04 8.75
CA LYS A 108 7.52 -5.49 10.13
C LYS A 108 7.17 -4.37 11.11
N LEU A 109 7.63 -3.14 10.88
CA LEU A 109 7.27 -1.99 11.70
C LEU A 109 5.76 -1.71 11.71
N LEU A 110 5.07 -1.81 10.57
CA LEU A 110 3.61 -1.71 10.51
C LEU A 110 2.95 -2.79 11.39
N THR A 111 3.41 -4.04 11.25
CA THR A 111 2.89 -5.18 12.02
C THR A 111 3.10 -5.00 13.53
N ASP A 112 4.30 -4.61 13.94
CA ASP A 112 4.70 -4.51 15.35
C ASP A 112 4.05 -3.30 16.05
N SER A 113 3.57 -2.30 15.30
CA SER A 113 2.91 -1.12 15.86
C SER A 113 1.58 -1.42 16.55
N ASN A 114 0.94 -2.55 16.23
CA ASN A 114 -0.44 -2.89 16.60
C ASN A 114 -1.52 -1.88 16.14
N ASP A 115 -1.15 -0.81 15.43
CA ASP A 115 -2.06 0.09 14.75
C ASP A 115 -2.45 -0.49 13.39
N ASN A 116 -3.75 -0.64 13.17
CA ASN A 116 -4.29 -1.26 11.96
C ASN A 116 -5.04 -0.29 11.05
N LEU A 117 -5.09 0.99 11.38
CA LEU A 117 -5.75 2.00 10.55
C LEU A 117 -4.73 2.67 9.63
N LEU A 118 -5.04 2.73 8.34
CA LEU A 118 -4.26 3.41 7.31
C LEU A 118 -5.12 4.43 6.58
N GLU A 119 -4.70 5.68 6.59
CA GLU A 119 -5.22 6.73 5.73
C GLU A 119 -4.31 6.89 4.50
N VAL A 120 -4.92 6.99 3.32
CA VAL A 120 -4.21 7.14 2.04
C VAL A 120 -4.59 8.46 1.39
N GLU A 121 -3.59 9.28 1.07
CA GLU A 121 -3.69 10.61 0.44
C GLU A 121 -2.94 10.71 -0.90
#